data_AF-A0A662PGC0-F1
#
_entry.id   AF-A0A662PGC0-F1
#
_cell.length_a   1.000
_cell.length_b   1.000
_cell.length_c   1.000
_cell.angle_alpha   90.00
_cell.angle_beta   90.00
_cell.angle_gamma   90.00
#
_symmetry.space_group_name_H-M   'P 1'
#
loop_
_entity.id
_entity.type
_entity.pdbx_description
1 polymer ?
#
loop_
_entity_poly.entity_id
_entity_poly.type
_entity_poly.pdbx_seq_one_letter_code
_entity_poly.pdbx_strand_id
1 'polypeptide(L)'
;MMLKKIVALAVVLTALPLLTPLIAHADTANVTVKWTIPQDISFSVSYPTGLTAIEFEPSSASFTNEPAKNQDDTTPAMRVTNTGNVNIDISAVFTSDFPTNVTEFRLNTANDYTGGWYWTDANETTNSQTIVSSLAPGSSEDFWAWSSSTGKVPYSATPYERTLQLTSSAS
;
A
#
# COMPACT_ATOMS: atom_id res chain seq x y z
N MET A 1 68.43 -56.41 75.88
CA MET A 1 68.89 -55.38 74.94
C MET A 1 67.85 -55.27 73.83
N MET A 2 67.21 -54.09 73.74
CA MET A 2 66.41 -53.44 72.67
C MET A 2 65.42 -54.28 71.80
N LEU A 3 64.10 -54.08 71.83
CA LEU A 3 63.22 -52.98 71.34
C LEU A 3 62.78 -53.14 69.85
N LYS A 4 61.48 -53.34 69.58
CA LYS A 4 60.59 -52.42 68.82
C LYS A 4 59.19 -53.00 68.49
N LYS A 5 58.21 -52.09 68.53
CA LYS A 5 56.74 -52.21 68.41
C LYS A 5 56.25 -52.16 66.95
N ILE A 6 54.93 -52.33 66.77
CA ILE A 6 53.97 -51.72 65.78
C ILE A 6 53.07 -52.84 65.21
N VAL A 7 51.80 -53.06 65.58
CA VAL A 7 50.52 -52.27 65.47
C VAL A 7 50.08 -52.00 64.03
N ALA A 8 48.93 -52.57 63.61
CA ALA A 8 47.88 -52.00 62.73
C ALA A 8 46.87 -53.13 62.38
N LEU A 9 45.61 -53.16 62.85
CA LEU A 9 44.46 -52.29 62.51
C LEU A 9 44.30 -52.16 60.99
N ALA A 10 43.29 -52.75 60.35
CA ALA A 10 41.96 -52.18 60.06
C ALA A 10 41.50 -52.89 58.74
N VAL A 11 40.28 -52.95 58.24
CA VAL A 11 39.00 -52.26 58.43
C VAL A 11 37.98 -53.20 57.75
N VAL A 12 36.85 -53.43 58.41
CA VAL A 12 35.64 -53.99 57.78
C VAL A 12 35.18 -52.98 56.73
N LEU A 13 35.32 -53.31 55.45
CA LEU A 13 34.88 -52.49 54.35
C LEU A 13 33.34 -52.52 54.29
N THR A 14 32.70 -51.61 55.02
CA THR A 14 31.27 -51.35 54.88
C THR A 14 31.03 -50.78 53.48
N ALA A 15 30.31 -51.53 52.66
CA ALA A 15 29.83 -51.06 51.37
C ALA A 15 28.92 -49.85 51.60
N LEU A 16 29.41 -48.64 51.30
CA LEU A 16 28.54 -47.49 51.07
C LEU A 16 27.81 -47.74 49.74
N PRO A 17 26.46 -47.71 49.69
CA PRO A 17 25.77 -47.60 48.41
C PRO A 17 26.10 -46.23 47.83
N LEU A 18 26.72 -46.24 46.65
CA LEU A 18 26.91 -45.07 45.79
C LEU A 18 25.52 -44.46 45.51
N LEU A 19 25.17 -43.41 46.25
CA LEU A 19 24.07 -42.51 45.88
C LEU A 19 24.49 -41.79 44.60
N THR A 20 24.07 -42.31 43.45
CA THR A 20 24.17 -41.60 42.19
C THR A 20 23.35 -40.30 42.29
N PRO A 21 23.89 -39.14 41.88
CA PRO A 21 23.11 -37.90 41.90
C PRO A 21 21.90 -38.06 40.97
N LEU A 22 20.70 -37.78 41.50
CA LEU A 22 19.51 -37.61 40.67
C LEU A 22 19.80 -36.45 39.70
N ILE A 23 19.99 -36.75 38.42
CA ILE A 23 20.08 -35.72 37.39
C ILE A 23 18.64 -35.24 37.16
N ALA A 24 18.32 -34.03 37.61
CA ALA A 24 17.06 -33.39 37.24
C ALA A 24 17.06 -33.17 35.73
N HIS A 25 16.22 -33.89 35.01
CA HIS A 25 15.97 -33.60 33.59
C HIS A 25 15.10 -32.35 33.52
N ALA A 26 15.54 -31.34 32.77
CA ALA A 26 14.71 -30.18 32.50
C ALA A 26 13.53 -30.61 31.62
N ASP A 27 12.31 -30.43 32.12
CA ASP A 27 11.11 -30.64 31.33
C ASP A 27 10.95 -29.47 30.36
N THR A 28 10.60 -29.77 29.11
CA THR A 28 10.43 -28.76 28.06
C THR A 28 9.10 -28.97 27.37
N ALA A 29 8.29 -27.92 27.32
CA ALA A 29 7.00 -27.91 26.67
C ALA A 29 6.96 -26.86 25.56
N ASN A 30 6.50 -27.25 24.37
CA ASN A 30 6.24 -26.32 23.28
C ASN A 30 4.82 -25.76 23.43
N VAL A 31 4.70 -24.43 23.45
CA VAL A 31 3.41 -23.72 23.44
C VAL A 31 3.18 -23.15 22.04
N THR A 32 2.02 -23.42 21.45
CA THR A 32 1.62 -22.83 20.16
C THR A 32 0.97 -21.48 20.39
N VAL A 33 1.50 -20.43 19.78
CA VAL A 33 0.88 -19.10 19.74
C VAL A 33 0.25 -18.90 18.37
N LYS A 34 -0.99 -18.38 18.35
CA LYS A 34 -1.73 -18.06 17.12
C LYS A 34 -2.16 -16.60 17.13
N TRP A 35 -2.09 -15.97 15.97
CA TRP A 35 -2.60 -14.62 15.73
C TRP A 35 -3.60 -14.64 14.59
N THR A 36 -4.59 -13.75 14.65
CA THR A 36 -5.49 -13.44 13.53
C THR A 36 -5.29 -11.97 13.18
N ILE A 37 -4.82 -11.71 11.96
CA ILE A 37 -4.61 -10.34 11.47
C ILE A 37 -5.77 -10.01 10.52
N PRO A 38 -6.51 -8.90 10.74
CA PRO A 38 -7.57 -8.50 9.84
C PRO A 38 -7.00 -8.07 8.49
N GLN A 39 -7.80 -8.19 7.43
CA GLN A 39 -7.47 -7.60 6.14
C GLN A 39 -7.54 -6.07 6.25
N ASP A 40 -6.51 -5.43 5.70
CA ASP A 40 -6.42 -3.99 5.56
C ASP A 40 -6.22 -3.66 4.08
N ILE A 41 -7.22 -2.99 3.51
CA ILE A 41 -7.26 -2.56 2.11
C ILE A 41 -7.04 -1.04 1.98
N SER A 42 -6.48 -0.41 3.00
CA SER A 42 -6.21 1.03 3.02
C SER A 42 -5.19 1.40 1.95
N PHE A 43 -5.36 2.57 1.36
CA PHE A 43 -4.42 3.16 0.40
C PHE A 43 -4.27 4.66 0.67
N SER A 44 -3.22 5.24 0.10
CA SER A 44 -2.99 6.69 0.09
C SER A 44 -2.86 7.20 -1.33
N VAL A 45 -3.14 8.49 -1.50
CA VAL A 45 -2.97 9.22 -2.76
C VAL A 45 -2.06 10.40 -2.51
N SER A 46 -1.10 10.62 -3.40
CA SER A 46 -0.25 11.80 -3.41
C SER A 46 -0.22 12.47 -4.78
N TYR A 47 0.11 13.77 -4.78
CA TYR A 47 0.15 14.63 -5.96
C TYR A 47 1.55 15.26 -6.09
N PRO A 48 1.88 15.92 -7.22
CA PRO A 48 3.06 16.75 -7.33
C PRO A 48 3.21 17.74 -6.18
N THR A 49 4.45 18.09 -5.85
CA THR A 49 4.75 18.99 -4.72
C THR A 49 3.99 20.31 -4.86
N GLY A 50 3.30 20.69 -3.78
CA GLY A 50 2.51 21.93 -3.72
C GLY A 50 1.05 21.78 -4.19
N LEU A 51 0.64 20.60 -4.66
CA LEU A 51 -0.73 20.31 -5.05
C LEU A 51 -1.43 19.38 -4.05
N THR A 52 -2.75 19.49 -3.99
CA THR A 52 -3.63 18.61 -3.18
C THR A 52 -4.69 17.89 -4.01
N ALA A 53 -4.69 18.11 -5.33
CA ALA A 53 -5.60 17.52 -6.30
C ALA A 53 -4.92 17.49 -7.69
N ILE A 54 -5.54 16.78 -8.64
CA ILE A 54 -5.22 16.92 -10.05
C ILE A 54 -5.83 18.25 -10.53
N GLU A 55 -4.98 19.19 -10.91
CA GLU A 55 -5.39 20.51 -11.42
C GLU A 55 -5.13 20.60 -12.93
N PHE A 56 -5.97 21.34 -13.65
CA PHE A 56 -5.75 21.69 -15.06
C PHE A 56 -5.76 23.21 -15.20
N GLU A 57 -4.76 23.76 -15.89
CA GLU A 57 -4.62 25.21 -16.14
C GLU A 57 -4.49 25.49 -17.65
N PRO A 58 -5.53 25.17 -18.45
CA PRO A 58 -5.46 25.35 -19.89
C PRO A 58 -5.24 26.81 -20.25
N SER A 59 -4.32 27.05 -21.20
CA SER A 59 -4.02 28.40 -21.70
C SER A 59 -5.17 29.05 -22.49
N SER A 60 -6.22 28.28 -22.81
CA SER A 60 -7.39 28.76 -23.53
C SER A 60 -8.68 28.10 -23.04
N ALA A 61 -9.83 28.76 -23.28
CA ALA A 61 -11.14 28.23 -22.92
C ALA A 61 -11.53 26.95 -23.70
N SER A 62 -10.80 26.61 -24.76
CA SER A 62 -10.96 25.37 -25.50
C SER A 62 -9.64 24.62 -25.54
N PHE A 63 -9.62 23.37 -25.11
CA PHE A 63 -8.38 22.62 -24.94
C PHE A 63 -8.55 21.18 -25.36
N THR A 64 -7.45 20.56 -25.79
CA THR A 64 -7.43 19.18 -26.25
C THR A 64 -6.19 18.53 -25.68
N ASN A 65 -6.40 17.42 -24.95
CA ASN A 65 -5.35 16.70 -24.26
C ASN A 65 -4.51 17.63 -23.38
N GLU A 66 -5.18 18.51 -22.63
CA GLU A 66 -4.52 19.39 -21.67
C GLU A 66 -3.91 18.52 -20.56
N PRO A 67 -2.59 18.56 -20.37
CA PRO A 67 -1.95 17.83 -19.29
C PRO A 67 -2.33 18.43 -17.93
N ALA A 68 -2.35 17.59 -16.88
CA ALA A 68 -2.46 18.09 -15.52
C ALA A 68 -1.27 19.01 -15.18
N LYS A 69 -1.54 20.04 -14.39
CA LYS A 69 -0.56 21.00 -13.90
C LYS A 69 0.57 20.29 -13.17
N ASN A 70 1.81 20.73 -13.42
CA ASN A 70 3.04 20.19 -12.85
C ASN A 70 3.32 18.71 -13.14
N GLN A 71 2.58 18.06 -14.05
CA GLN A 71 2.99 16.76 -14.57
C GLN A 71 4.06 16.94 -15.66
N ASP A 72 4.99 16.00 -15.75
CA ASP A 72 6.03 15.93 -16.80
C ASP A 72 6.42 14.47 -17.06
N ASP A 73 7.47 14.24 -17.86
CA ASP A 73 7.95 12.90 -18.22
C ASP A 73 8.31 11.99 -17.04
N THR A 74 8.58 12.58 -15.87
CA THR A 74 9.00 11.88 -14.64
C THR A 74 8.11 12.16 -13.44
N THR A 75 7.23 13.14 -13.55
CA THR A 75 6.33 13.58 -12.49
C THR A 75 4.88 13.24 -12.88
N PRO A 76 4.26 12.22 -12.26
CA PRO A 76 2.86 11.88 -12.53
C PRO A 76 1.91 12.90 -11.89
N ALA A 77 0.70 13.01 -12.43
CA ALA A 77 -0.36 13.85 -11.87
C ALA A 77 -0.86 13.33 -10.50
N MET A 78 -0.82 12.01 -10.31
CA MET A 78 -1.28 11.34 -9.10
C MET A 78 -0.50 10.04 -8.89
N ARG A 79 -0.23 9.67 -7.64
CA ARG A 79 0.31 8.37 -7.27
C ARG A 79 -0.60 7.71 -6.24
N VAL A 80 -0.96 6.45 -6.47
CA VAL A 80 -1.71 5.62 -5.53
C VAL A 80 -0.75 4.64 -4.86
N THR A 81 -0.79 4.54 -3.53
CA THR A 81 0.07 3.61 -2.78
C THR A 81 -0.77 2.70 -1.90
N ASN A 82 -0.56 1.39 -1.99
CA ASN A 82 -1.18 0.44 -1.08
C ASN A 82 -0.47 0.50 0.29
N THR A 83 -1.17 1.01 1.29
CA THR A 83 -0.69 1.12 2.67
C THR A 83 -1.20 0.01 3.57
N GLY A 84 -2.05 -0.88 3.04
CA GLY A 84 -2.63 -2.01 3.73
C GLY A 84 -1.71 -3.24 3.75
N ASN A 85 -2.30 -4.42 3.98
CA ASN A 85 -1.58 -5.67 4.21
C ASN A 85 -1.94 -6.81 3.23
N VAL A 86 -2.80 -6.54 2.25
CA VAL A 86 -3.15 -7.46 1.15
C VAL A 86 -3.07 -6.74 -0.19
N ASN A 87 -3.03 -7.50 -1.29
CA ASN A 87 -3.16 -6.91 -2.63
C ASN A 87 -4.54 -6.26 -2.78
N ILE A 88 -4.59 -5.11 -3.45
CA ILE A 88 -5.82 -4.35 -3.68
C ILE A 88 -6.04 -4.01 -5.14
N ASP A 89 -7.30 -4.00 -5.55
CA ASP A 89 -7.76 -3.37 -6.78
C ASP A 89 -8.21 -1.95 -6.46
N ILE A 90 -8.00 -1.01 -7.38
CA ILE A 90 -8.47 0.37 -7.28
C ILE A 90 -9.42 0.65 -8.42
N SER A 91 -10.66 1.02 -8.10
CA SER A 91 -11.66 1.46 -9.08
C SER A 91 -11.95 2.95 -8.93
N ALA A 92 -12.25 3.61 -10.04
CA ALA A 92 -12.43 5.05 -10.12
C ALA A 92 -13.73 5.43 -10.87
N VAL A 93 -14.44 6.44 -10.38
CA VAL A 93 -15.64 7.02 -11.01
C VAL A 93 -15.82 8.47 -10.57
N PHE A 94 -16.35 9.36 -11.41
CA PHE A 94 -16.69 10.71 -10.96
C PHE A 94 -17.98 10.71 -10.15
N THR A 95 -18.07 11.59 -9.15
CA THR A 95 -19.30 11.71 -8.33
C THR A 95 -20.30 12.73 -8.88
N SER A 96 -19.93 13.47 -9.92
CA SER A 96 -20.78 14.48 -10.57
C SER A 96 -20.32 14.74 -12.00
N ASP A 97 -21.26 15.19 -12.82
CA ASP A 97 -21.04 15.48 -14.24
C ASP A 97 -19.96 16.53 -14.45
N PHE A 98 -19.20 16.46 -15.55
CA PHE A 98 -18.15 17.42 -15.85
C PHE A 98 -18.65 18.88 -15.96
N PRO A 99 -17.75 19.87 -15.82
CA PRO A 99 -18.09 21.25 -16.15
C PRO A 99 -18.54 21.36 -17.61
N THR A 100 -19.43 22.32 -17.91
CA THR A 100 -19.95 22.51 -19.27
C THR A 100 -18.83 22.62 -20.30
N ASN A 101 -18.97 21.86 -21.40
CA ASN A 101 -18.02 21.73 -22.52
C ASN A 101 -16.71 20.99 -22.21
N VAL A 102 -16.44 20.60 -20.97
CA VAL A 102 -15.41 19.58 -20.66
C VAL A 102 -16.01 18.23 -21.01
N THR A 103 -15.35 17.48 -21.90
CA THR A 103 -15.93 16.28 -22.51
C THR A 103 -15.14 15.02 -22.24
N GLU A 104 -13.88 15.14 -21.79
CA GLU A 104 -13.06 13.98 -21.47
C GLU A 104 -12.15 14.26 -20.28
N PHE A 105 -12.00 13.26 -19.42
CA PHE A 105 -10.90 13.12 -18.48
C PHE A 105 -10.28 11.73 -18.66
N ARG A 106 -8.95 11.65 -18.62
CA ARG A 106 -8.19 10.43 -18.86
C ARG A 106 -7.13 10.24 -17.78
N LEU A 107 -6.92 8.99 -17.38
CA LEU A 107 -5.78 8.52 -16.60
C LEU A 107 -5.00 7.48 -17.39
N ASN A 108 -3.68 7.51 -17.28
CA ASN A 108 -2.80 6.51 -17.88
C ASN A 108 -1.59 6.25 -16.97
N THR A 109 -1.07 5.01 -16.97
CA THR A 109 0.17 4.64 -16.26
C THR A 109 1.43 4.96 -17.06
N ALA A 110 1.28 5.53 -18.26
CA ALA A 110 2.35 6.12 -19.04
C ALA A 110 2.06 7.62 -19.26
N ASN A 111 3.10 8.42 -19.47
CA ASN A 111 2.97 9.82 -19.93
C ASN A 111 2.53 9.89 -21.41
N ASP A 112 1.35 9.34 -21.71
CA ASP A 112 0.75 9.30 -23.03
C ASP A 112 -0.76 9.55 -22.93
N TYR A 113 -1.25 10.54 -23.68
CA TYR A 113 -2.68 10.85 -23.77
C TYR A 113 -3.47 9.78 -24.56
N THR A 114 -2.79 8.81 -25.17
CA THR A 114 -3.42 7.68 -25.86
C THR A 114 -3.54 6.46 -24.95
N GLY A 115 -4.71 5.83 -24.92
CA GLY A 115 -4.96 4.64 -24.10
C GLY A 115 -5.27 4.95 -22.63
N GLY A 116 -5.12 3.96 -21.76
CA GLY A 116 -5.53 4.05 -20.36
C GLY A 116 -7.05 4.09 -20.18
N TRP A 117 -7.48 4.70 -19.09
CA TRP A 117 -8.89 4.82 -18.69
C TRP A 117 -9.40 6.22 -18.96
N TYR A 118 -10.60 6.32 -19.50
CA TYR A 118 -11.18 7.60 -19.83
C TYR A 118 -12.66 7.65 -19.48
N TRP A 119 -13.10 8.84 -19.05
CA TRP A 119 -14.47 9.18 -18.76
C TRP A 119 -14.86 10.31 -19.70
N THR A 120 -16.07 10.21 -20.23
CA THR A 120 -16.66 11.21 -21.11
C THR A 120 -17.85 11.86 -20.43
N ASP A 121 -18.30 13.01 -20.93
CA ASP A 121 -19.53 13.71 -20.51
C ASP A 121 -20.84 12.91 -20.69
N ALA A 122 -20.74 11.69 -21.25
CA ALA A 122 -21.86 10.76 -21.38
C ALA A 122 -21.88 9.68 -20.30
N ASN A 123 -20.81 9.50 -19.54
CA ASN A 123 -20.65 8.33 -18.66
C ASN A 123 -19.76 8.54 -17.43
N GLU A 124 -19.34 9.77 -17.13
CA GLU A 124 -18.39 10.08 -16.07
C GLU A 124 -18.87 9.64 -14.68
N THR A 125 -20.17 9.70 -14.42
CA THR A 125 -20.78 9.34 -13.12
C THR A 125 -21.26 7.90 -13.01
N THR A 126 -21.26 7.14 -14.11
CA THR A 126 -21.82 5.78 -14.15
C THR A 126 -20.80 4.72 -14.56
N ASN A 127 -19.72 5.12 -15.24
CA ASN A 127 -18.67 4.22 -15.70
C ASN A 127 -17.57 4.08 -14.65
N SER A 128 -17.78 3.21 -13.65
CA SER A 128 -16.71 2.82 -12.74
C SER A 128 -15.71 1.91 -13.44
N GLN A 129 -14.43 2.29 -13.39
CA GLN A 129 -13.35 1.58 -14.08
C GLN A 129 -12.26 1.14 -13.09
N THR A 130 -11.82 -0.11 -13.16
CA THR A 130 -10.66 -0.60 -12.39
C THR A 130 -9.37 -0.07 -13.01
N ILE A 131 -8.73 0.88 -12.33
CA ILE A 131 -7.52 1.58 -12.77
C ILE A 131 -6.22 0.97 -12.26
N VAL A 132 -6.30 0.14 -11.21
CA VAL A 132 -5.21 -0.73 -10.76
C VAL A 132 -5.78 -2.10 -10.46
N SER A 133 -5.11 -3.14 -10.95
CA SER A 133 -5.40 -4.53 -10.59
C SER A 133 -4.26 -5.12 -9.77
N SER A 134 -4.56 -5.67 -8.60
CA SER A 134 -3.62 -6.38 -7.73
C SER A 134 -2.37 -5.59 -7.32
N LEU A 135 -2.57 -4.36 -6.80
CA LEU A 135 -1.49 -3.56 -6.23
C LEU A 135 -0.98 -4.20 -4.94
N ALA A 136 0.26 -4.68 -4.93
CA ALA A 136 0.83 -5.36 -3.77
C ALA A 136 1.04 -4.41 -2.57
N PRO A 137 1.03 -4.91 -1.31
CA PRO A 137 1.34 -4.11 -0.13
C PRO A 137 2.66 -3.35 -0.25
N GLY A 138 2.65 -2.07 0.09
CA GLY A 138 3.82 -1.19 0.00
C GLY A 138 4.22 -0.77 -1.42
N SER A 139 3.51 -1.24 -2.45
CA SER A 139 3.72 -0.82 -3.84
C SER A 139 2.88 0.40 -4.20
N SER A 140 3.28 1.09 -5.26
CA SER A 140 2.55 2.23 -5.81
C SER A 140 2.34 2.09 -7.32
N GLU A 141 1.32 2.77 -7.82
CA GLU A 141 1.07 2.99 -9.24
C GLU A 141 1.02 4.51 -9.51
N ASP A 142 1.67 4.94 -10.58
CA ASP A 142 1.75 6.34 -11.00
C ASP A 142 0.76 6.59 -12.14
N PHE A 143 0.10 7.74 -12.12
CA PHE A 143 -0.91 8.13 -13.09
C PHE A 143 -0.64 9.52 -13.65
N TRP A 144 -0.56 9.61 -14.97
CA TRP A 144 -0.67 10.85 -15.73
C TRP A 144 -2.11 11.11 -16.11
N ALA A 145 -2.48 12.38 -16.22
CA ALA A 145 -3.85 12.80 -16.44
C ALA A 145 -3.98 13.82 -17.57
N TRP A 146 -5.05 13.69 -18.35
CA TRP A 146 -5.39 14.64 -19.41
C TRP A 146 -6.86 14.98 -19.39
N SER A 147 -7.20 16.18 -19.86
CA SER A 147 -8.58 16.60 -20.08
C SER A 147 -8.76 17.28 -21.43
N SER A 148 -9.97 17.19 -21.99
CA SER A 148 -10.33 17.81 -23.26
C SER A 148 -11.68 18.51 -23.17
N SER A 149 -11.86 19.51 -24.02
CA SER A 149 -13.12 20.22 -24.24
C SER A 149 -13.49 20.23 -25.72
N THR A 150 -14.78 20.15 -26.05
CA THR A 150 -15.28 20.29 -27.44
C THR A 150 -15.75 21.72 -27.76
N GLY A 151 -15.73 22.61 -26.77
CA GLY A 151 -16.16 23.98 -26.87
C GLY A 151 -15.47 24.89 -25.85
N LYS A 152 -15.99 26.11 -25.72
CA LYS A 152 -15.49 27.08 -24.73
C LYS A 152 -16.03 26.72 -23.36
N VAL A 153 -15.18 26.29 -22.45
CA VAL A 153 -15.53 26.14 -21.04
C VAL A 153 -15.90 27.52 -20.48
N PRO A 154 -17.08 27.70 -19.86
CA PRO A 154 -17.46 28.99 -19.29
C PRO A 154 -16.44 29.47 -18.25
N TYR A 155 -16.20 30.78 -18.22
CA TYR A 155 -15.34 31.36 -17.19
C TYR A 155 -16.00 31.22 -15.82
N SER A 156 -15.20 30.88 -14.81
CA SER A 156 -15.57 30.93 -13.41
C SER A 156 -14.47 31.63 -12.61
N ALA A 157 -14.87 32.47 -11.65
CA ALA A 157 -13.93 33.12 -10.73
C ALA A 157 -13.36 32.14 -9.68
N THR A 158 -14.01 31.00 -9.50
CA THR A 158 -13.56 29.88 -8.65
C THR A 158 -13.32 28.64 -9.52
N PRO A 159 -12.32 27.80 -9.21
CA PRO A 159 -12.14 26.54 -9.93
C PRO A 159 -13.40 25.68 -9.93
N TYR A 160 -13.65 24.98 -11.03
CA TYR A 160 -14.66 23.94 -11.05
C TYR A 160 -14.10 22.70 -10.34
N GLU A 161 -14.70 22.31 -9.23
CA GLU A 161 -14.29 21.11 -8.50
C GLU A 161 -15.18 19.92 -8.86
N ARG A 162 -14.54 18.79 -9.15
CA ARG A 162 -15.18 17.48 -9.35
C ARG A 162 -14.39 16.42 -8.63
N THR A 163 -15.09 15.46 -8.03
CA THR A 163 -14.45 14.37 -7.28
C THR A 163 -14.37 13.14 -8.15
N LEU A 164 -13.14 12.69 -8.43
CA LEU A 164 -12.87 11.33 -8.86
C LEU A 164 -12.80 10.46 -7.60
N GLN A 165 -13.82 9.66 -7.35
CA GLN A 165 -13.87 8.75 -6.22
C GLN A 165 -13.04 7.50 -6.52
N LEU A 166 -12.03 7.25 -5.70
CA LEU A 166 -11.25 6.01 -5.70
C LEU A 166 -11.76 5.07 -4.61
N THR A 167 -11.98 3.80 -4.96
CA THR A 167 -12.43 2.75 -4.03
C THR A 167 -11.50 1.56 -4.13
N SER A 168 -11.00 1.09 -2.99
CA SER A 168 -10.21 -0.14 -2.91
C SER A 168 -11.07 -1.36 -2.59
N SER A 169 -10.65 -2.53 -3.08
CA SER A 169 -11.15 -3.85 -2.68
C SER A 169 -9.99 -4.83 -2.62
N ALA A 170 -10.12 -5.90 -1.83
CA ALA A 170 -9.14 -6.99 -1.87
C ALA A 170 -9.16 -7.66 -3.25
N SER A 171 -7.97 -7.93 -3.81
CA SER A 171 -7.78 -8.63 -5.08
C SER A 171 -7.81 -10.14 -4.95
#